data_AF-A0A1I3QEG7-F1
#
_entry.id   AF-A0A1I3QEG7-F1
#
_cell.length_a   1.000
_cell.length_b   1.000
_cell.length_c   1.000
_cell.angle_alpha   90.00
_cell.angle_beta   90.00
_cell.angle_gamma   90.00
#
_symmetry.space_group_name_H-M   'P 1'
#
loop_
_entity.id
_entity.type
_entity.pdbx_description
1 polymer ?
#
loop_
_entity_poly.entity_id
_entity_poly.type
_entity_poly.pdbx_seq_one_letter_code
_entity_poly.pdbx_strand_id
1 'polypeptide(L)' 'MQYWDGDDMATTDDGSNGMTEPCEVCGVETLHEVSVQIVTEGGTGENARYSREPYRVRECQRCGNRESQRMNNA' A
#
# COMPACT_ATOMS: atom_id res chain seq x y z
N MET A 1 22.05 -29.12 31.19
CA MET A 1 22.19 -29.77 29.87
C MET A 1 20.80 -30.16 29.40
N GLN A 2 20.07 -29.22 28.81
CA GLN A 2 18.90 -29.52 27.98
C GLN A 2 18.68 -28.31 27.08
N TYR A 3 18.83 -28.58 25.79
CA TYR A 3 18.83 -27.67 24.68
C TYR A 3 17.38 -27.28 24.36
N TRP A 4 17.13 -25.99 24.14
CA TRP A 4 15.87 -25.50 23.58
C TRP A 4 16.14 -25.07 22.15
N ASP A 5 16.32 -26.05 21.28
CA ASP A 5 16.15 -25.87 19.84
C ASP A 5 14.65 -25.82 19.59
N GLY A 6 14.13 -24.60 19.49
CA GLY A 6 12.79 -24.32 19.04
C GLY A 6 12.91 -23.16 18.08
N ASP A 7 13.16 -23.49 16.81
CA ASP A 7 13.04 -22.62 15.65
C ASP A 7 11.77 -21.78 15.81
N ASP A 8 11.94 -20.53 16.24
CA ASP A 8 10.91 -19.51 16.14
C ASP A 8 10.76 -19.28 14.64
N MET A 9 9.86 -20.06 14.03
CA MET A 9 9.18 -19.66 12.81
C MET A 9 8.45 -18.37 13.15
N ALA A 10 9.21 -17.27 13.15
CA ALA A 10 8.75 -15.98 12.72
C ALA A 10 8.27 -16.20 11.29
N THR A 11 7.07 -16.77 11.19
CA THR A 11 6.24 -16.64 10.01
C THR A 11 5.98 -15.15 9.99
N THR A 12 6.90 -14.41 9.38
CA THR A 12 6.54 -13.14 8.76
C THR A 12 5.40 -13.56 7.87
N ASP A 13 4.18 -13.26 8.34
CA ASP A 13 3.04 -13.10 7.48
C ASP A 13 3.52 -12.07 6.45
N ASP A 14 4.16 -12.58 5.39
CA ASP A 14 4.17 -12.03 4.05
C ASP A 14 2.72 -12.17 3.52
N GLY A 15 1.75 -11.88 4.39
CA GLY A 15 0.39 -11.63 4.05
C GLY A 15 0.49 -10.38 3.23
N SER A 16 0.59 -10.58 1.92
CA SER A 16 0.07 -9.68 0.92
C SER A 16 -0.99 -8.83 1.59
N ASN A 17 -0.64 -7.57 1.90
CA ASN A 17 -1.44 -6.58 2.64
C ASN A 17 -2.60 -6.12 1.74
N GLY A 18 -3.29 -7.12 1.21
CA GLY A 18 -4.28 -7.03 0.18
C GLY A 18 -5.62 -6.96 0.86
N MET A 19 -6.40 -5.95 0.51
CA MET A 19 -7.77 -5.80 0.98
C MET A 19 -8.71 -6.13 -0.17
N THR A 20 -9.78 -6.86 0.11
CA THR A 20 -10.84 -7.08 -0.87
C THR A 20 -11.66 -5.80 -1.02
N GLU A 21 -11.63 -5.22 -2.21
CA GLU A 21 -12.30 -3.95 -2.53
C GLU A 21 -12.97 -4.04 -3.91
N PRO A 22 -14.00 -3.20 -4.18
CA PRO A 22 -14.59 -3.13 -5.50
C PRO A 22 -13.59 -2.58 -6.53
N CYS A 23 -13.39 -3.32 -7.61
CA CYS A 23 -12.61 -2.88 -8.75
C CYS A 23 -13.52 -2.32 -9.84
N GLU A 24 -13.33 -1.06 -10.22
CA GLU A 24 -14.09 -0.40 -11.28
C GLU A 24 -13.88 -1.03 -12.66
N VAL A 25 -12.72 -1.63 -12.90
CA VAL A 25 -12.40 -2.30 -14.17
C VAL A 25 -13.00 -3.72 -14.22
N CYS A 26 -12.97 -4.47 -13.11
CA CYS A 26 -13.55 -5.80 -13.07
C CYS A 26 -15.08 -5.79 -12.84
N GLY A 27 -15.63 -4.70 -12.32
CA GLY A 27 -17.04 -4.59 -11.94
C GLY A 27 -17.45 -5.47 -10.76
N VAL A 28 -16.49 -6.00 -10.01
CA VAL A 28 -16.70 -6.90 -8.87
C VAL A 28 -15.67 -6.65 -7.77
N GLU A 29 -15.90 -7.21 -6.59
CA GLU A 29 -14.92 -7.23 -5.50
C GLU A 29 -13.73 -8.14 -5.86
N THR A 30 -12.52 -7.61 -5.67
CA THR A 30 -11.28 -8.32 -5.94
C THR A 30 -10.26 -8.04 -4.85
N LEU A 31 -9.22 -8.87 -4.74
CA LEU A 31 -8.08 -8.56 -3.86
C LEU A 31 -7.27 -7.41 -4.46
N HIS A 32 -7.07 -6.35 -3.70
CA HIS A 32 -6.20 -5.23 -4.07
C HIS A 32 -5.02 -5.15 -3.11
N GLU A 33 -3.79 -5.07 -3.62
CA GLU A 33 -2.65 -4.66 -2.81
C GLU A 33 -2.76 -3.18 -2.48
N VAL A 34 -2.74 -2.82 -1.19
CA VAL A 34 -2.89 -1.44 -0.74
C VAL A 34 -1.62 -0.96 -0.04
N SER A 35 -1.10 0.17 -0.51
CA SER A 35 0.10 0.82 0.01
C SER A 35 -0.11 2.32 0.21
N VAL A 36 0.66 2.91 1.11
CA VAL A 36 0.71 4.37 1.29
C VAL A 36 2.01 4.89 0.70
N GLN A 37 1.92 5.86 -0.21
CA GLN A 37 3.07 6.51 -0.82
C GLN A 37 3.09 7.99 -0.44
N ILE A 38 4.25 8.50 -0.04
CA ILE A 38 4.44 9.93 0.21
C ILE A 38 4.94 10.57 -1.09
N VAL A 39 4.10 11.38 -1.72
CA VAL A 39 4.43 12.12 -2.93
C VAL A 39 4.74 13.55 -2.55
N THR A 40 5.72 14.17 -3.21
CA THR A 40 6.02 15.59 -3.01
C THR A 40 5.33 16.40 -4.10
N GLU A 41 4.23 17.10 -3.77
CA GLU A 41 3.49 17.94 -4.73
C GLU A 41 4.01 19.37 -4.68
N GLY A 42 5.12 19.62 -5.37
CA GLY A 42 5.67 20.97 -5.46
C GLY A 42 6.71 21.05 -6.56
N GLY A 43 6.45 21.86 -7.58
CA GLY A 43 7.43 22.20 -8.60
C GLY A 43 8.67 22.88 -8.00
N THR A 44 9.73 22.95 -8.81
CA THR A 44 11.09 23.39 -8.44
C THR A 44 11.10 24.72 -7.68
N GLY A 45 11.15 24.66 -6.34
CA GLY A 45 11.18 25.83 -5.47
C GLY A 45 11.43 25.44 -4.01
N GLU A 46 11.91 26.39 -3.20
CA GLU A 46 12.36 26.16 -1.82
C GLU A 46 11.26 25.57 -0.89
N ASN A 47 9.99 25.73 -1.25
CA ASN A 47 8.85 25.21 -0.50
C ASN A 47 8.37 23.82 -0.93
N ALA A 48 8.87 23.26 -2.04
CA ALA A 48 8.40 21.97 -2.58
C ALA A 48 8.53 20.82 -1.58
N ARG A 49 9.60 20.81 -0.78
CA ARG A 49 9.86 19.80 0.26
C ARG A 49 8.82 19.76 1.39
N TYR A 50 8.02 20.81 1.56
CA TYR A 50 7.00 20.91 2.60
C TYR A 50 5.62 20.45 2.13
N SER A 51 5.42 20.29 0.82
CA SER A 51 4.22 19.69 0.22
C SER A 51 4.41 18.19 0.07
N ARG A 52 4.51 17.47 1.20
CA ARG A 52 4.52 16.01 1.20
C ARG A 52 3.13 15.51 1.49
N GLU A 53 2.50 14.91 0.50
CA GLU A 53 1.15 14.40 0.59
C GLU A 53 1.14 12.87 0.57
N PRO A 54 0.41 12.24 1.51
CA PRO A 54 0.21 10.81 1.52
C PRO A 54 -0.88 10.45 0.50
N TYR A 55 -0.58 9.44 -0.30
CA TYR A 55 -1.47 8.84 -1.30
C TYR A 55 -1.73 7.39 -0.91
N ARG A 56 -3.00 7.01 -0.86
CA ARG A 56 -3.42 5.61 -0.82
C ARG A 56 -3.35 5.07 -2.22
N VAL A 57 -2.49 4.10 -2.46
CA VAL A 57 -2.34 3.45 -3.76
C VAL A 57 -2.86 2.02 -3.65
N ARG A 58 -3.85 1.68 -4.48
CA ARG A 58 -4.40 0.33 -4.58
C ARG A 58 -4.10 -0.25 -5.94
N GLU A 59 -3.70 -1.51 -6.00
CA GLU A 59 -3.50 -2.26 -7.24
C GLU A 59 -4.34 -3.52 -7.23
N CYS A 60 -5.22 -3.69 -8.21
CA CYS A 60 -6.05 -4.88 -8.32
C CYS A 60 -5.20 -6.09 -8.71
N GLN A 61 -5.11 -7.11 -7.86
CA GLN A 61 -4.34 -8.33 -8.15
C GLN A 61 -4.97 -9.18 -9.27
N ARG A 62 -6.21 -8.87 -9.69
CA ARG A 62 -6.90 -9.59 -10.77
C ARG A 62 -6.66 -9.00 -12.15
N CYS A 63 -6.74 -7.68 -12.30
CA CYS A 63 -6.62 -7.00 -13.60
C CYS A 63 -5.41 -6.07 -13.71
N GLY A 64 -4.69 -5.82 -12.62
CA GLY A 64 -3.55 -4.90 -12.56
C GLY A 64 -3.94 -3.43 -12.53
N ASN A 65 -5.24 -3.07 -12.42
CA ASN A 65 -5.64 -1.68 -12.35
C ASN A 65 -5.08 -1.02 -11.08
N ARG A 66 -4.35 0.07 -11.26
CA ARG A 66 -3.70 0.80 -10.18
C ARG A 66 -4.29 2.20 -10.06
N GLU A 67 -4.72 2.54 -8.86
CA GLU A 67 -5.33 3.84 -8.56
C GLU A 67 -4.67 4.46 -7.33
N SER A 68 -4.53 5.79 -7.35
CA SER A 68 -3.96 6.55 -6.24
C SER A 68 -4.95 7.62 -5.79
N GLN A 69 -5.25 7.65 -4.49
CA GLN A 69 -6.12 8.63 -3.88
C GLN A 69 -5.33 9.45 -2.85
N ARG A 70 -5.30 10.78 -3.02
CA ARG A 70 -4.71 11.70 -2.04
C ARG A 70 -5.50 11.60 -0.73
N MET A 71 -4.81 11.33 0.37
CA MET A 71 -5.45 11.10 1.67
C MET A 71 -5.64 12.38 2.50
N ASN A 72 -4.96 13.47 2.15
CA ASN A 72 -5.19 14.77 2.76
C ASN A 72 -6.21 15.56 1.93
N ASN A 73 -7.43 15.73 2.47
CA ASN A 73 -8.35 16.79 2.06
C ASN A 73 -7.97 18.06 2.83
N ALA A 74 -6.92 18.76 2.37
CA ALA A 74 -6.59 20.10 2.86
C ALA A 74 -7.52 21.14 2.22
#